data_AF-A0A537JRQ9-F1
#
_entry.id   AF-A0A537JRQ9-F1
#
_cell.length_a   1.000
_cell.length_b   1.000
_cell.length_c   1.000
_cell.angle_alpha   90.00
_cell.angle_beta   90.00
_cell.angle_gamma   90.00
#
_symmetry.space_group_name_H-M   'P 1'
#
loop_
_entity.id
_entity.type
_entity.pdbx_description
1 polymer ?
#
loop_
_entity_poly.entity_id
_entity_poly.type
_entity_poly.pdbx_seq_one_letter_code
_entity_poly.pdbx_strand_id
1 'polypeptide(L)'
;MQFKRDNTKIWAINFGRKISYKNEEDRWQGWSRDYSFENLSNAGVLTGIKDIGYAKHFEFKPYGLGGFEKNANEKTNYPGKLGADLNVNITPTLKLNLTTNTDFAQVEADKIQANLTRFNLFYPEKREFFLESANNFGVYLGNNNQ
;
A
#
# COMPACT_ATOMS: atom_id res chain seq x y z
N MET A 1 -1.20 9.10 3.07
CA MET A 1 -1.34 9.18 4.54
C MET A 1 -2.80 9.45 4.87
N GLN A 2 -3.45 8.55 5.62
CA GLN A 2 -4.86 8.71 6.00
C GLN A 2 -4.93 9.09 7.49
N PHE A 3 -5.70 10.12 7.83
CA PHE A 3 -5.78 10.62 9.21
C PHE A 3 -7.03 10.10 9.89
N LYS A 4 -6.89 9.61 11.14
CA LYS A 4 -8.04 9.24 11.98
C LYS A 4 -8.94 10.46 12.15
N ARG A 5 -10.24 10.31 11.90
CA ARG A 5 -11.26 11.34 12.14
C ARG A 5 -11.31 11.64 13.63
N ASP A 6 -10.67 12.73 14.03
CA ASP A 6 -10.60 13.20 15.41
C ASP A 6 -10.76 14.72 15.39
N ASN A 7 -11.44 15.26 16.40
CA ASN A 7 -11.85 16.65 16.44
C ASN A 7 -10.68 17.60 16.69
N THR A 8 -9.52 17.11 17.14
CA THR A 8 -8.33 17.93 17.35
C THR A 8 -7.06 17.11 17.12
N LYS A 9 -6.28 17.50 16.11
CA LYS A 9 -4.94 16.95 15.90
C LYS A 9 -3.91 17.89 16.51
N ILE A 10 -3.02 17.32 17.31
CA ILE A 10 -1.88 18.01 17.90
C ILE A 10 -0.63 17.48 17.18
N TRP A 11 0.07 18.36 16.47
CA TRP A 11 1.30 18.02 15.76
C TRP A 11 2.48 18.75 16.40
N ALA A 12 3.55 18.00 16.68
CA ALA A 12 4.84 18.57 17.06
C ALA A 12 5.59 18.93 15.78
N ILE A 13 5.87 20.22 15.55
CA ILE A 13 6.57 20.71 14.36
C ILE A 13 7.67 21.70 14.76
N ASN A 14 8.74 21.73 13.97
CA ASN A 14 9.80 22.71 14.14
C ASN A 14 10.27 23.21 12.78
N PHE A 15 10.71 24.47 12.76
CA PHE A 15 11.24 25.12 11.57
C PHE A 15 12.63 25.63 11.90
N GLY A 16 13.58 25.36 11.00
CA GLY A 16 14.97 25.74 11.16
C GLY A 16 15.52 26.26 9.84
N ARG A 17 16.40 27.25 9.92
CA ARG A 17 17.14 27.78 8.78
C ARG A 17 18.62 27.78 9.12
N LYS A 18 19.42 27.11 8.28
CA LYS A 18 20.88 27.16 8.35
C LYS A 18 21.42 28.23 7.39
N ILE A 19 22.19 29.17 7.92
CA ILE A 19 22.84 30.25 7.18
C ILE A 19 24.36 29.98 7.19
N SER A 20 24.83 29.21 6.20
CA SER A 20 26.21 28.71 6.17
C SER A 20 27.27 29.81 6.13
N TYR A 21 27.01 30.94 5.44
CA TYR A 21 28.00 32.02 5.32
C TYR A 21 28.22 32.82 6.61
N LYS A 22 27.25 32.78 7.55
CA LYS A 22 27.36 33.35 8.90
C LYS A 22 27.66 32.29 9.96
N ASN A 23 27.72 31.02 9.56
CA ASN A 23 27.73 29.88 10.47
C ASN A 23 26.62 29.99 11.54
N GLU A 24 25.42 30.39 11.13
CA GLU A 24 24.27 30.67 12.00
C GLU A 24 23.14 29.67 11.72
N GLU A 25 22.41 29.28 12.77
CA GLU A 25 21.23 28.42 12.68
C GLU A 25 20.08 29.08 13.43
N ASP A 26 19.07 29.54 12.70
CA ASP A 26 17.85 30.11 13.26
C ASP A 26 16.81 29.01 13.45
N ARG A 27 16.20 28.92 14.63
CA ARG A 27 15.17 27.93 14.96
C ARG A 27 13.91 28.59 15.52
N TRP A 28 12.73 28.06 15.19
CA TRP A 28 11.47 28.54 15.75
C TRP A 28 11.27 28.12 17.22
N GLN A 29 11.58 26.87 17.56
CA GLN A 29 11.59 26.32 18.93
C GLN A 29 12.85 25.48 19.16
N GLY A 30 13.26 25.29 20.42
CA GLY A 30 14.46 24.50 20.76
C GLY A 30 15.79 25.19 20.41
N TRP A 31 15.91 26.48 20.72
CA TRP A 31 17.09 27.31 20.44
C TRP A 31 18.27 27.10 21.39
N SER A 32 18.12 26.31 22.47
CA SER A 32 19.25 25.98 23.35
C SER A 32 20.23 25.04 22.65
N ARG A 33 21.55 25.27 22.85
CA ARG A 33 22.64 24.47 22.27
C ARG A 33 22.63 23.01 22.72
N ASP A 34 22.00 22.72 23.86
CA ASP A 34 21.90 21.36 24.41
C ASP A 34 20.82 20.52 23.73
N TYR A 35 20.02 21.11 22.83
CA TYR A 35 18.96 20.42 22.11
C TYR A 35 19.29 20.28 20.63
N SER A 36 19.16 19.06 20.11
CA SER A 36 19.19 18.80 18.68
C SER A 36 17.87 19.24 18.02
N PHE A 37 17.96 19.66 16.76
CA PHE A 37 16.80 20.14 15.98
C PHE A 37 15.73 19.04 15.83
N GLU A 38 16.16 17.78 15.79
CA GLU A 38 15.34 16.58 15.63
C GLU A 38 14.61 16.16 16.92
N ASN A 39 14.86 16.83 18.04
CA ASN A 39 14.21 16.50 19.30
C ASN A 39 12.74 16.97 19.32
N LEU A 40 11.85 16.04 19.02
CA LEU A 40 10.39 16.22 19.03
C LEU A 40 9.82 16.66 20.39
N SER A 41 10.51 16.37 21.50
CA SER A 41 10.05 16.75 22.85
C SER A 41 10.03 18.26 23.07
N ASN A 42 10.89 18.99 22.35
CA ASN A 42 11.02 20.45 22.43
C ASN A 42 10.51 21.15 21.16
N ALA A 43 9.79 20.43 20.30
CA ALA A 43 9.20 21.01 19.10
C ALA A 43 8.00 21.89 19.46
N GLY A 44 7.71 22.88 18.61
CA GLY A 44 6.51 23.70 18.75
C GLY A 44 5.26 22.87 18.53
N VAL A 45 4.20 23.19 19.26
CA VAL A 45 2.93 22.47 19.18
C VAL A 45 1.97 23.20 18.25
N LEU A 46 1.69 22.62 17.10
CA LEU A 46 0.64 23.09 16.21
C LEU A 46 -0.70 22.48 16.64
N THR A 47 -1.58 23.35 17.13
CA THR A 47 -2.96 23.02 17.50
C THR A 47 -3.95 23.76 16.59
N GLY A 48 -5.22 23.34 16.60
CA GLY A 48 -6.27 24.01 15.82
C GLY A 48 -6.51 23.44 14.42
N ILE A 49 -5.76 22.41 14.02
CA ILE A 49 -6.09 21.66 12.81
C ILE A 49 -7.31 20.78 13.11
N LYS A 50 -8.43 21.14 12.49
CA LYS A 50 -9.73 20.46 12.60
C LYS A 50 -10.20 20.03 11.21
N ASP A 51 -11.10 19.05 11.19
CA ASP A 51 -11.78 18.59 9.97
C ASP A 51 -10.87 18.11 8.82
N ILE A 52 -9.71 17.52 9.14
CA ILE A 52 -8.95 16.77 8.13
C ILE A 52 -9.75 15.51 7.78
N GLY A 53 -10.47 15.56 6.67
CA GLY A 53 -11.16 14.42 6.09
C GLY A 53 -10.16 13.37 5.57
N TYR A 54 -10.59 12.12 5.55
CA TYR A 54 -9.92 11.09 4.76
C TYR A 54 -10.65 10.93 3.43
N ALA A 55 -9.90 10.67 2.37
CA ALA A 55 -10.51 10.32 1.09
C ALA A 55 -11.16 8.94 1.23
N LYS A 56 -12.49 8.89 1.11
CA LYS A 56 -13.21 7.63 0.94
C LYS A 56 -12.82 7.08 -0.42
N HIS A 57 -12.15 5.94 -0.44
CA HIS A 57 -11.83 5.22 -1.66
C HIS A 57 -12.86 4.10 -1.84
N PHE A 58 -13.52 4.10 -2.98
CA PHE A 58 -14.45 3.07 -3.42
C PHE A 58 -14.09 2.74 -4.86
N GLU A 59 -13.79 1.47 -5.11
CA GLU A 59 -13.43 0.98 -6.42
C GLU A 59 -14.17 -0.34 -6.66
N PHE A 60 -14.87 -0.41 -7.79
CA PHE A 60 -15.62 -1.58 -8.22
C PHE A 60 -15.15 -1.97 -9.62
N LYS A 61 -14.61 -3.19 -9.76
CA LYS A 61 -14.08 -3.73 -11.01
C LYS A 61 -14.90 -4.96 -11.42
N PRO A 62 -15.95 -4.81 -12.23
CA PRO A 62 -16.64 -5.95 -12.83
C PRO A 62 -15.79 -6.54 -13.96
N TYR A 63 -15.74 -7.86 -14.08
CA TYR A 63 -15.06 -8.54 -15.19
C TYR A 63 -15.86 -9.74 -15.70
N GLY A 64 -15.67 -10.05 -16.99
CA GLY A 64 -16.33 -11.17 -17.64
C GLY A 64 -15.43 -11.77 -18.72
N LEU A 65 -15.47 -13.08 -18.83
CA LEU A 65 -14.74 -13.86 -19.82
C LEU A 65 -15.74 -14.71 -20.59
N GLY A 66 -15.66 -14.65 -21.92
CA GLY A 66 -16.42 -15.50 -22.82
C GLY A 66 -15.48 -16.27 -23.73
N GLY A 67 -15.79 -17.54 -23.97
CA GLY A 67 -15.05 -18.41 -24.86
C GLY A 67 -15.97 -19.20 -25.79
N PHE A 68 -15.36 -19.82 -26.79
CA PHE A 68 -16.01 -20.74 -27.71
C PHE A 68 -15.15 -22.00 -27.82
N GLU A 69 -15.73 -23.13 -27.49
CA GLU A 69 -15.08 -24.43 -27.60
C GLU A 69 -15.84 -25.27 -28.62
N LYS A 70 -15.11 -25.76 -29.64
CA LYS A 70 -15.67 -26.63 -30.67
C LYS A 70 -14.79 -27.85 -30.84
N ASN A 71 -15.28 -28.98 -30.36
CA ASN A 71 -14.68 -30.28 -30.58
C ASN A 71 -15.32 -30.95 -31.81
N ALA A 72 -14.50 -31.63 -32.62
CA ALA A 72 -15.01 -32.44 -33.72
C ALA A 72 -15.81 -33.62 -33.13
N ASN A 73 -17.13 -33.61 -33.33
CA ASN A 73 -18.15 -34.55 -32.82
C ASN A 73 -18.94 -34.14 -31.57
N GLU A 74 -18.77 -32.93 -31.02
CA GLU A 74 -19.61 -32.43 -29.91
C GLU A 74 -20.31 -31.12 -30.26
N LYS A 75 -21.43 -30.83 -29.57
CA LYS A 75 -22.08 -29.53 -29.67
C LYS A 75 -21.12 -28.46 -29.15
N THR A 76 -21.02 -27.36 -29.89
CA THR A 76 -20.29 -26.17 -29.46
C THR A 76 -20.68 -25.76 -28.05
N ASN A 77 -19.67 -25.60 -27.19
CA ASN A 77 -19.82 -25.06 -25.84
C ASN A 77 -19.41 -23.59 -25.82
N TYR A 78 -20.12 -22.79 -25.03
CA TYR A 78 -19.85 -21.37 -24.83
C TYR A 78 -19.54 -21.13 -23.36
N PRO A 79 -18.32 -21.46 -22.90
CA PRO A 79 -17.93 -21.19 -21.53
C PRO A 79 -17.95 -19.68 -21.26
N GLY A 80 -18.66 -19.29 -20.21
CA GLY A 80 -18.72 -17.92 -19.72
C GLY A 80 -18.38 -17.88 -18.23
N LYS A 81 -17.54 -16.92 -17.83
CA LYS A 81 -17.25 -16.62 -16.42
C LYS A 81 -17.55 -15.14 -16.18
N LEU A 82 -18.18 -14.84 -15.05
CA LEU A 82 -18.44 -13.48 -14.59
C LEU A 82 -17.86 -13.35 -13.19
N GLY A 83 -17.22 -12.23 -12.90
CA GLY A 83 -16.70 -11.93 -11.57
C GLY A 83 -16.69 -10.43 -11.31
N ALA A 84 -16.40 -10.08 -10.08
CA ALA A 84 -16.35 -8.68 -9.67
C ALA A 84 -15.50 -8.51 -8.42
N ASP A 85 -14.73 -7.43 -8.43
CA ASP A 85 -13.90 -7.01 -7.30
C ASP A 85 -14.42 -5.70 -6.72
N LEU A 86 -14.39 -5.61 -5.41
CA LEU A 86 -14.85 -4.47 -4.63
C LEU A 86 -13.78 -4.11 -3.60
N ASN A 87 -13.22 -2.91 -3.73
CA ASN A 87 -12.26 -2.34 -2.80
C ASN A 87 -12.85 -1.10 -2.12
N VAL A 88 -12.94 -1.11 -0.78
CA VAL A 88 -13.56 -0.03 -0.01
C VAL A 88 -12.73 0.29 1.23
N ASN A 89 -12.41 1.57 1.44
CA ASN A 89 -11.83 2.04 2.71
C ASN A 89 -12.95 2.34 3.71
N ILE A 90 -13.16 1.45 4.69
CA ILE A 90 -14.17 1.61 5.76
C ILE A 90 -13.74 2.71 6.74
N THR A 91 -12.47 2.72 7.13
CA THR A 91 -11.87 3.75 7.98
C THR A 91 -10.50 4.15 7.43
N PRO A 92 -9.88 5.25 7.93
CA PRO A 92 -8.51 5.63 7.57
C PRO A 92 -7.46 4.52 7.71
N THR A 93 -7.76 3.50 8.51
CA THR A 93 -6.84 2.39 8.82
C THR A 93 -7.42 1.02 8.47
N LEU A 94 -8.62 0.96 7.88
CA LEU A 94 -9.32 -0.28 7.58
C LEU A 94 -9.80 -0.28 6.13
N LYS A 95 -9.22 -1.18 5.34
CA LYS A 95 -9.63 -1.48 3.96
C LYS A 95 -10.33 -2.83 3.91
N LEU A 96 -11.44 -2.91 3.19
CA LEU A 96 -12.16 -4.12 2.85
C LEU A 96 -11.95 -4.41 1.35
N ASN A 97 -11.44 -5.59 1.04
CA ASN A 97 -11.34 -6.11 -0.32
C ASN A 97 -12.22 -7.36 -0.42
N LEU A 98 -13.18 -7.35 -1.35
CA LEU A 98 -14.08 -8.46 -1.63
C LEU A 98 -13.97 -8.83 -3.11
N THR A 99 -13.92 -10.12 -3.40
CA THR A 99 -13.63 -10.64 -4.75
C THR A 99 -14.57 -11.83 -4.99
N THR A 100 -15.30 -11.82 -6.11
CA THR A 100 -16.29 -12.85 -6.44
C THR A 100 -15.89 -13.58 -7.72
N ASN A 101 -16.03 -14.91 -7.75
CA ASN A 101 -15.62 -15.77 -8.88
C ASN A 101 -14.15 -15.55 -9.29
N THR A 102 -13.25 -15.66 -8.33
CA THR A 102 -11.81 -15.69 -8.55
C THR A 102 -11.42 -16.93 -9.32
N ASP A 103 -11.11 -16.78 -10.60
CA ASP A 103 -10.44 -17.85 -11.33
C ASP A 103 -8.96 -17.86 -10.95
N PHE A 104 -8.63 -18.48 -9.81
CA PHE A 104 -7.24 -18.73 -9.40
C PHE A 104 -6.45 -19.49 -10.47
N ALA A 105 -7.12 -20.15 -11.42
CA ALA A 105 -6.50 -20.89 -12.51
C ALA A 105 -6.10 -20.00 -13.71
N GLN A 106 -6.37 -18.69 -13.68
CA GLN A 106 -5.94 -17.76 -14.74
C GLN A 106 -4.73 -16.90 -14.34
N VAL A 107 -4.13 -17.16 -13.19
CA VAL A 107 -2.72 -16.83 -12.97
C VAL A 107 -1.93 -17.86 -13.75
N GLU A 108 -1.52 -17.45 -14.95
CA GLU A 108 -0.53 -18.07 -15.84
C GLU A 108 -0.25 -19.55 -15.56
N ALA A 109 -0.79 -20.40 -16.43
CA ALA A 109 -0.42 -21.81 -16.59
C ALA A 109 1.03 -22.07 -16.18
N ASP A 110 1.20 -22.99 -15.23
CA ASP A 110 2.47 -23.52 -14.78
C ASP A 110 3.48 -23.57 -15.94
N LYS A 111 4.48 -22.69 -15.92
CA LYS A 111 5.74 -23.05 -16.59
C LYS A 111 6.26 -24.24 -15.81
N ILE A 112 5.98 -25.44 -16.31
CA ILE A 112 6.57 -26.68 -15.83
C ILE A 112 8.08 -26.54 -16.03
N GLN A 113 8.77 -26.02 -15.02
CA GLN A 113 10.22 -26.07 -14.96
C GLN A 113 10.58 -27.44 -14.38
N ALA A 114 11.20 -28.28 -15.19
CA ALA A 114 11.79 -29.52 -14.72
C ALA A 114 12.91 -29.16 -13.73
N ASN A 115 12.60 -29.22 -12.44
CA ASN A 115 13.58 -28.97 -11.40
C ASN A 115 14.43 -30.23 -11.19
N LEU A 116 15.64 -30.21 -11.76
CA LEU A 116 16.62 -31.29 -11.63
C LEU A 116 17.50 -31.12 -10.37
N THR A 117 17.17 -30.16 -9.50
CA THR A 117 17.92 -29.88 -8.26
C THR A 117 17.07 -30.12 -7.02
N ARG A 118 17.72 -30.32 -5.87
CA ARG A 118 17.06 -30.64 -4.58
C ARG A 118 16.37 -29.45 -3.90
N PHE A 119 16.39 -28.27 -4.50
CA PHE A 119 15.88 -27.03 -3.90
C PHE A 119 14.56 -26.65 -4.54
N ASN A 120 13.57 -26.22 -3.75
CA ASN A 120 12.26 -25.86 -4.29
C ASN A 120 12.33 -24.64 -5.21
N LEU A 121 11.55 -24.69 -6.30
CA LEU A 121 11.37 -23.54 -7.18
C LEU A 121 10.51 -22.49 -6.45
N PHE A 122 11.02 -21.26 -6.39
CA PHE A 122 10.27 -20.12 -5.88
C PHE A 122 9.61 -19.40 -7.06
N TYR A 123 8.28 -19.42 -7.10
CA TYR A 123 7.52 -18.64 -8.08
C TYR A 123 7.19 -17.27 -7.48
N PRO A 124 7.46 -16.16 -8.20
CA PRO A 124 7.02 -14.85 -7.75
C PRO A 124 5.47 -14.80 -7.77
N GLU A 125 4.86 -14.36 -6.68
CA GLU A 125 3.42 -14.13 -6.60
C GLU A 125 3.01 -13.04 -7.61
N LYS A 126 2.01 -13.33 -8.46
CA LYS A 126 1.57 -12.43 -9.54
C LYS A 126 0.19 -11.85 -9.34
N ARG A 127 -0.57 -12.36 -8.36
CA ARG A 127 -1.93 -11.89 -8.09
C ARG A 127 -1.89 -10.51 -7.48
N GLU A 128 -2.57 -9.55 -8.12
CA GLU A 128 -2.64 -8.16 -7.70
C GLU A 128 -3.13 -8.02 -6.25
N PHE A 129 -4.08 -8.85 -5.80
CA PHE A 129 -4.55 -8.90 -4.40
C PHE A 129 -3.42 -9.13 -3.38
N PHE A 130 -2.54 -10.09 -3.64
CA PHE A 130 -1.45 -10.45 -2.73
C PHE A 130 -0.30 -9.45 -2.83
N LEU A 131 -0.05 -8.92 -4.04
CA LEU A 131 0.95 -7.87 -4.27
C LEU A 131 0.58 -6.52 -3.64
N GLU A 132 -0.70 -6.13 -3.69
CA GLU A 132 -1.17 -4.90 -3.06
C GLU A 132 -0.97 -4.94 -1.54
N SER A 133 -1.22 -6.09 -0.93
CA SER A 133 -0.96 -6.30 0.50
C SER A 133 0.54 -6.30 0.81
N ALA A 134 1.36 -6.97 -0.01
CA ALA A 134 2.81 -7.01 0.18
C ALA A 134 3.46 -5.62 0.16
N ASN A 135 2.99 -4.71 -0.70
CA ASN A 135 3.50 -3.34 -0.77
C ASN A 135 3.12 -2.51 0.49
N ASN A 136 1.97 -2.79 1.10
CA ASN A 136 1.52 -2.11 2.31
C ASN A 136 2.25 -2.59 3.59
N PHE A 137 2.78 -3.82 3.59
CA PHE A 137 3.48 -4.42 4.73
C PHE A 137 4.99 -4.61 4.50
N GLY A 138 5.53 -4.02 3.43
CA GLY A 138 6.96 -4.03 3.16
C GLY A 138 7.73 -3.31 4.26
N VAL A 139 8.15 -4.06 5.29
CA VAL A 139 9.10 -3.56 6.28
C VAL A 139 10.44 -3.41 5.56
N TYR A 140 10.82 -2.17 5.27
CA TYR A 140 12.18 -1.85 4.87
C TYR A 140 13.06 -2.10 6.11
N LEU A 141 13.51 -3.34 6.29
CA LEU A 141 14.58 -3.64 7.24
C LEU A 141 15.83 -2.99 6.68
N GLY A 142 16.12 -1.79 7.20
CA GLY A 142 17.30 -1.03 6.86
C GLY A 142 18.53 -1.91 6.98
N ASN A 143 19.17 -2.17 5.85
CA ASN A 143 20.42 -2.90 5.81
C ASN A 143 21.50 -1.93 6.30
N ASN A 144 21.68 -1.87 7.62
CA ASN A 144 22.82 -1.22 8.24
C ASN A 144 24.05 -2.13 8.07
N ASN A 145 24.65 -2.09 6.89
CA ASN A 145 26.02 -2.57 6.74
C ASN A 145 26.94 -1.34 6.75
N GLN A 146 27.63 -1.20 7.89
CA GLN A 146 28.93 -0.55 7.96
C GLN A 146 29.94 -1.28 7.05
#